data_AF-A0A1U7SD69-F1
#
_entry.id   AF-A0A1U7SD69-F1
#
_cell.length_a   1.000
_cell.length_b   1.000
_cell.length_c   1.000
_cell.angle_alpha   90.00
_cell.angle_beta   90.00
_cell.angle_gamma   90.00
#
_symmetry.space_group_name_H-M   'P 1'
#
loop_
_entity.id
_entity.type
_entity.pdbx_description
1 polymer ?
#
loop_
_entity_poly.entity_id
_entity_poly.type
_entity_poly.pdbx_seq_one_letter_code
_entity_poly.pdbx_strand_id
1 'polypeptide(L)'
;MLPARLLPLLRTPLRLLPRLASSTPMAGEKPVEVSIRSKLQRELEPSQLEVHNESHQHAVPPGAETHFKVVIASSRFAGLPLLQRHRLVNEILQAELAGPVHALSIHAKTPEQWDQNASVSRSPACLGGSKHDPHMAEKLGSQG
;
A
#
# COMPACT_ATOMS: atom_id res chain seq x y z
N MET A 1 -0.39 -9.52 -81.94
CA MET A 1 1.07 -9.55 -81.69
C MET A 1 1.51 -8.18 -81.17
N LEU A 2 2.47 -8.17 -80.23
CA LEU A 2 3.07 -7.06 -79.45
C LEU A 2 2.30 -6.56 -78.20
N PRO A 3 3.00 -6.15 -77.12
CA PRO A 3 3.72 -7.06 -76.22
C PRO A 3 3.36 -6.87 -74.74
N ALA A 4 3.72 -7.87 -73.93
CA ALA A 4 3.66 -7.84 -72.47
C ALA A 4 4.38 -6.61 -71.89
N ARG A 5 3.67 -5.83 -71.06
CA ARG A 5 4.28 -4.87 -70.13
C ARG A 5 4.05 -5.34 -68.71
N LEU A 6 5.10 -5.96 -68.22
CA LEU A 6 5.45 -6.29 -66.86
C LEU A 6 5.40 -5.01 -66.00
N LEU A 7 4.42 -4.90 -65.11
CA LEU A 7 4.42 -3.89 -64.04
C LEU A 7 5.12 -4.49 -62.81
N PRO A 8 6.17 -3.86 -62.27
CA PRO A 8 6.86 -4.36 -61.09
C PRO A 8 5.95 -4.21 -59.86
N LEU A 9 5.84 -5.30 -59.10
CA LEU A 9 5.30 -5.32 -57.75
C LEU A 9 6.13 -4.36 -56.88
N LEU A 10 5.59 -3.17 -56.58
CA LEU A 10 6.19 -2.28 -55.60
C LEU A 10 6.02 -2.91 -54.21
N ARG A 11 7.07 -3.62 -53.77
CA ARG A 11 7.38 -3.91 -52.38
C ARG A 11 7.62 -2.60 -51.64
N THR A 12 6.59 -2.03 -51.04
CA THR A 12 6.78 -0.99 -50.01
C THR A 12 7.21 -1.65 -48.70
N PRO A 13 8.36 -1.28 -48.12
CA PRO A 13 8.77 -1.81 -46.83
C PRO A 13 7.89 -1.22 -45.72
N LEU A 14 7.37 -2.12 -44.90
CA LEU A 14 6.71 -1.87 -43.62
C LEU A 14 7.66 -1.05 -42.73
N ARG A 15 7.50 0.28 -42.70
CA ARG A 15 8.32 1.15 -41.82
C ARG A 15 7.67 1.24 -40.45
N LEU A 16 7.82 0.16 -39.69
CA LEU A 16 7.54 0.09 -38.27
C LEU A 16 8.72 0.68 -37.51
N LEU A 17 8.57 1.85 -36.87
CA LEU A 17 9.40 2.23 -35.72
C LEU A 17 8.51 2.89 -34.66
N PRO A 18 8.24 2.22 -33.54
CA PRO A 18 7.60 2.85 -32.40
C PRO A 18 8.58 3.88 -31.80
N ARG A 19 8.09 5.10 -31.60
CA ARG A 19 8.78 6.13 -30.81
C ARG A 19 8.88 5.62 -29.38
N LEU A 20 10.07 5.17 -28.98
CA LEU A 20 10.41 4.86 -27.60
C LEU A 20 10.14 6.11 -26.75
N ALA A 21 9.09 6.07 -25.93
CA ALA A 21 8.90 7.02 -24.86
C ALA A 21 9.89 6.66 -23.75
N SER A 22 11.05 7.31 -23.75
CA SER A 22 11.98 7.29 -22.63
C SER A 22 11.46 8.25 -21.56
N SER A 23 10.69 7.74 -20.61
CA SER A 23 10.44 8.44 -19.35
C SER A 23 11.68 8.27 -18.46
N THR A 24 12.53 9.29 -18.44
CA THR A 24 13.54 9.48 -17.40
C THR A 24 12.84 9.59 -16.04
N PRO A 25 13.16 8.74 -15.05
CA PRO A 25 12.82 9.02 -13.66
C PRO A 25 13.69 10.18 -13.15
N MET A 26 13.06 11.19 -12.55
CA MET A 26 13.68 12.36 -11.93
C MET A 26 14.14 12.03 -10.49
N ALA A 27 15.29 12.60 -10.12
CA ALA A 27 16.00 12.33 -8.87
C ALA A 27 15.13 12.50 -7.61
N GLY A 28 14.94 11.42 -6.86
CA GLY A 28 14.11 11.32 -5.64
C GLY A 28 13.15 10.12 -5.61
N GLU A 29 13.12 9.31 -6.67
CA GLU A 29 12.11 8.28 -6.86
C GLU A 29 12.25 7.07 -5.93
N LYS A 30 11.16 6.78 -5.23
CA LYS A 30 10.83 5.49 -4.61
C LYS A 30 9.98 4.68 -5.61
N PRO A 31 10.59 4.07 -6.64
CA PRO A 31 9.83 3.44 -7.72
C PRO A 31 8.89 2.34 -7.23
N VAL A 32 9.29 1.64 -6.15
CA VAL A 32 8.47 0.58 -5.56
C VAL A 32 7.26 1.15 -4.83
N GLU A 33 7.43 2.20 -4.01
CA GLU A 33 6.32 2.90 -3.34
C GLU A 33 5.27 3.40 -4.35
N VAL A 34 5.71 4.01 -5.45
CA VAL A 34 4.83 4.52 -6.52
C VAL A 34 4.10 3.38 -7.24
N SER A 35 4.79 2.27 -7.51
CA SER A 35 4.18 1.07 -8.13
C SER A 35 3.09 0.48 -7.22
N ILE A 36 3.39 0.29 -5.93
CA ILE A 36 2.45 -0.21 -4.92
C ILE A 36 1.22 0.69 -4.86
N ARG A 37 1.42 2.00 -4.71
CA ARG A 37 0.32 2.97 -4.62
C ARG A 37 -0.58 2.91 -5.86
N SER A 38 0.02 2.92 -7.05
CA SER A 38 -0.72 2.93 -8.32
C SER A 38 -1.54 1.65 -8.52
N LYS A 39 -0.98 0.48 -8.20
CA LYS A 39 -1.68 -0.81 -8.31
C LYS A 39 -2.85 -0.90 -7.34
N LEU A 40 -2.63 -0.57 -6.06
CA LEU A 40 -3.69 -0.56 -5.06
C LEU A 40 -4.79 0.43 -5.42
N GLN A 41 -4.42 1.61 -5.91
CA GLN A 41 -5.40 2.62 -6.28
C GLN A 41 -6.28 2.18 -7.46
N ARG A 42 -5.71 1.46 -8.44
CA ARG A 42 -6.42 0.96 -9.62
C ARG A 42 -7.33 -0.23 -9.32
N GLU A 43 -6.85 -1.19 -8.54
CA GLU A 43 -7.57 -2.45 -8.33
C GLU A 43 -8.59 -2.38 -7.18
N LEU A 44 -8.31 -1.58 -6.14
CA LEU A 44 -9.14 -1.52 -4.93
C LEU A 44 -9.98 -0.26 -4.80
N GLU A 45 -9.74 0.75 -5.64
CA GLU A 45 -10.42 2.05 -5.62
C GLU A 45 -10.63 2.58 -4.18
N PRO A 46 -9.56 2.64 -3.36
CA PRO A 46 -9.70 2.94 -1.96
C PRO A 46 -10.14 4.39 -1.74
N SER A 47 -10.98 4.59 -0.74
CA SER A 47 -11.35 5.93 -0.26
C SER A 47 -10.18 6.60 0.45
N GLN A 48 -9.30 5.82 1.09
CA GLN A 48 -8.06 6.29 1.73
C GLN A 48 -6.92 5.31 1.51
N LEU A 49 -5.74 5.83 1.17
CA LEU A 49 -4.54 5.04 0.90
C LEU A 49 -3.29 5.74 1.43
N GLU A 50 -2.61 5.09 2.36
CA GLU A 50 -1.33 5.52 2.92
C GLU A 50 -0.30 4.41 2.73
N VAL A 51 0.86 4.77 2.18
CA VAL A 51 2.00 3.86 1.98
C VAL A 51 3.21 4.48 2.64
N HIS A 52 3.81 3.75 3.58
CA HIS A 52 5.00 4.17 4.33
C HIS A 52 6.13 3.18 4.12
N ASN A 53 7.30 3.68 3.74
CA ASN A 53 8.52 2.88 3.72
C ASN A 53 9.14 2.87 5.13
N GLU A 54 9.14 1.70 5.78
CA GLU A 54 9.69 1.48 7.13
C GLU A 54 11.07 0.81 7.11
N SER A 55 11.70 0.70 5.93
CA SER A 55 12.99 0.02 5.75
C SER A 55 14.10 0.62 6.62
N HIS A 56 14.05 1.92 6.92
CA HIS A 56 15.03 2.62 7.77
C HIS A 56 15.08 2.15 9.25
N GLN A 57 14.10 1.37 9.72
CA GLN A 57 14.08 0.85 11.10
C GLN A 57 14.98 -0.37 11.30
N HIS A 58 15.53 -0.94 10.24
CA HIS A 58 16.50 -2.02 10.28
C HIS A 58 17.82 -1.54 9.68
N ALA A 59 18.95 -2.12 10.11
CA ALA A 59 20.29 -1.79 9.62
C ALA A 59 20.50 -2.24 8.16
N VAL A 60 19.68 -1.72 7.26
CA VAL A 60 19.73 -1.93 5.81
C VAL A 60 20.42 -0.73 5.17
N PRO A 61 21.05 -0.92 3.99
CA PRO A 61 21.67 0.18 3.28
C PRO A 61 20.69 1.33 3.02
N PRO A 62 21.15 2.60 3.05
CA PRO A 62 20.31 3.74 2.71
C PRO A 62 19.74 3.57 1.30
N GLY A 63 18.40 3.64 1.19
CA GLY A 63 17.68 3.42 -0.08
C GLY A 63 17.14 2.01 -0.29
N ALA A 64 17.30 1.09 0.68
CA ALA A 64 16.64 -0.21 0.62
C ALA A 64 15.11 -0.05 0.75
N GLU A 65 14.37 -0.61 -0.20
CA GLU A 65 12.90 -0.62 -0.24
C GLU A 65 12.38 -2.03 0.12
N THR A 66 12.71 -2.51 1.32
CA THR A 66 12.46 -3.91 1.71
C THR A 66 11.24 -4.08 2.61
N HIS A 67 10.92 -3.08 3.43
CA HIS A 67 9.80 -3.11 4.37
C HIS A 67 8.83 -1.97 4.09
N PHE A 68 7.58 -2.33 3.83
CA PHE A 68 6.51 -1.37 3.57
C PHE A 68 5.33 -1.59 4.51
N LYS A 69 4.69 -0.49 4.88
CA LYS A 69 3.41 -0.48 5.57
C LYS A 69 2.37 0.19 4.71
N VAL A 70 1.29 -0.53 4.46
CA VAL A 70 0.16 -0.08 3.66
C VAL A 70 -1.06 -0.02 4.55
N VAL A 71 -1.64 1.17 4.67
CA VAL A 71 -2.94 1.38 5.32
C VAL A 71 -3.94 1.77 4.24
N ILE A 72 -4.98 0.97 4.09
CA ILE A 72 -5.93 1.12 2.98
C ILE A 72 -7.36 0.98 3.50
N ALA A 73 -8.21 1.95 3.14
CA ALA A 73 -9.64 1.92 3.38
C ALA A 73 -10.40 1.78 2.07
N SER A 74 -11.12 0.68 1.88
CA SER A 74 -11.93 0.45 0.67
C SER A 74 -13.21 -0.32 1.00
N SER A 75 -14.29 0.05 0.31
CA SER A 75 -15.58 -0.67 0.38
C SER A 75 -15.46 -2.11 -0.11
N ARG A 76 -14.43 -2.44 -0.91
CA ARG A 76 -14.15 -3.81 -1.37
C ARG A 76 -13.84 -4.78 -0.23
N PHE A 77 -13.48 -4.27 0.95
CA PHE A 77 -13.23 -5.08 2.14
C PHE A 77 -14.49 -5.34 2.99
N ALA A 78 -15.62 -4.72 2.66
CA ALA A 78 -16.87 -4.94 3.37
C ALA A 78 -17.31 -6.41 3.26
N GLY A 79 -17.66 -7.02 4.39
CA GLY A 79 -18.05 -8.44 4.45
C GLY A 79 -16.91 -9.45 4.32
N LEU A 80 -15.67 -9.02 4.05
CA LEU A 80 -14.52 -9.93 3.97
C LEU A 80 -13.81 -10.07 5.34
N PRO A 81 -13.43 -11.30 5.75
CA PRO A 81 -12.57 -11.53 6.91
C PRO A 81 -11.15 -11.01 6.65
N LEU A 82 -10.45 -10.65 7.73
CA LEU A 82 -9.12 -10.03 7.69
C LEU A 82 -8.11 -10.80 6.81
N LEU A 83 -8.07 -12.12 6.93
CA LEU A 83 -7.18 -12.96 6.12
C LEU A 83 -7.46 -12.84 4.61
N GLN A 84 -8.73 -12.78 4.20
CA GLN A 84 -9.07 -12.60 2.78
C GLN A 84 -8.67 -11.21 2.28
N ARG A 85 -8.82 -10.16 3.10
CA ARG A 85 -8.34 -8.82 2.76
C ARG A 85 -6.83 -8.81 2.51
N HIS A 86 -6.06 -9.47 3.38
CA HIS A 86 -4.61 -9.57 3.24
C HIS A 86 -4.20 -10.37 2.01
N ARG A 87 -4.89 -11.48 1.73
CA ARG A 87 -4.66 -12.26 0.50
C ARG A 87 -4.88 -11.42 -0.75
N LEU A 88 -5.98 -10.67 -0.81
CA LEU A 88 -6.31 -9.81 -1.94
C LEU A 88 -5.22 -8.75 -2.17
N VAL A 89 -4.77 -8.08 -1.10
CA VAL A 89 -3.68 -7.09 -1.20
C VAL A 89 -2.37 -7.75 -1.64
N ASN A 90 -2.03 -8.92 -1.09
CA ASN A 90 -0.84 -9.68 -1.49
C ASN A 90 -0.91 -10.15 -2.94
N GLU A 91 -2.07 -10.54 -3.46
CA GLU A 91 -2.26 -10.93 -4.86
C GLU A 91 -2.00 -9.75 -5.80
N ILE A 92 -2.53 -8.56 -5.48
CA ILE A 92 -2.28 -7.33 -6.27
C ILE A 92 -0.78 -6.97 -6.28
N LEU A 93 -0.12 -7.16 -5.14
CA LEU A 93 1.29 -6.79 -4.95
C LEU A 93 2.26 -7.95 -5.15
N GLN A 94 1.81 -9.10 -5.64
CA GLN A 94 2.61 -10.32 -5.78
C GLN A 94 3.87 -10.07 -6.63
N ALA A 95 3.75 -9.27 -7.68
CA ALA A 95 4.88 -8.92 -8.54
C ALA A 95 5.96 -8.09 -7.82
N GLU A 96 5.58 -7.23 -6.87
CA GLU A 96 6.54 -6.43 -6.08
C GLU A 96 7.16 -7.27 -4.95
N LEU A 97 6.37 -8.15 -4.33
CA LEU A 97 6.82 -9.13 -3.33
C LEU A 97 7.76 -10.20 -3.89
N ALA A 98 7.64 -10.52 -5.19
CA ALA A 98 8.56 -11.41 -5.88
C ALA A 98 9.90 -10.73 -6.24
N GLY A 99 9.99 -9.41 -6.07
CA GLY A 99 11.16 -8.62 -6.42
C GLY A 99 11.83 -7.99 -5.18
N PRO A 100 11.84 -6.65 -5.06
CA PRO A 100 12.63 -5.96 -4.04
C PRO A 100 12.02 -5.99 -2.61
N VAL A 101 10.71 -6.22 -2.49
CA VAL A 101 9.99 -6.15 -1.20
C VAL A 101 10.15 -7.46 -0.43
N HIS A 102 10.73 -7.40 0.78
CA HIS A 102 10.85 -8.56 1.66
C HIS A 102 9.62 -8.76 2.56
N ALA A 103 9.03 -7.66 3.06
CA ALA A 103 7.90 -7.73 3.98
C ALA A 103 6.94 -6.55 3.79
N LEU A 104 5.65 -6.86 3.93
CA LEU A 104 4.56 -5.91 3.78
C LEU A 104 3.60 -6.00 4.98
N SER A 105 3.47 -4.91 5.73
CA SER A 105 2.49 -4.74 6.80
C SER A 105 1.20 -4.16 6.23
N ILE A 106 0.13 -4.97 6.20
CA ILE A 106 -1.16 -4.58 5.61
C ILE A 106 -2.15 -4.23 6.72
N HIS A 107 -2.74 -3.04 6.63
CA HIS A 107 -3.89 -2.63 7.42
C HIS A 107 -5.08 -2.33 6.50
N ALA A 108 -5.89 -3.35 6.23
CA ALA A 108 -7.05 -3.27 5.37
C ALA A 108 -8.34 -3.01 6.17
N LYS A 109 -8.83 -1.76 6.11
CA LYS A 109 -10.02 -1.28 6.83
C LYS A 109 -11.18 -1.04 5.86
N THR A 110 -12.42 -1.11 6.34
CA THR A 110 -13.55 -0.53 5.61
C THR A 110 -13.58 1.00 5.79
N PRO A 111 -14.24 1.77 4.91
CA PRO A 111 -14.38 3.22 5.08
C PRO A 111 -15.01 3.56 6.45
N GLU A 112 -16.02 2.81 6.87
CA GLU A 112 -16.66 2.97 8.19
C GLU A 112 -15.66 2.75 9.35
N GLN A 113 -14.79 1.74 9.25
CA GLN A 113 -13.73 1.50 10.23
C GLN A 113 -12.66 2.59 10.21
N TRP A 114 -12.42 3.23 9.07
CA TRP A 114 -11.52 4.36 8.96
C TRP A 114 -12.08 5.56 9.71
N ASP A 115 -13.35 5.94 9.48
CA ASP A 115 -13.98 7.07 10.15
C ASP A 115 -14.06 6.90 11.67
N GLN A 116 -14.39 5.69 12.15
CA GLN A 116 -14.43 5.40 13.58
C GLN A 116 -13.05 5.50 14.23
N ASN A 117 -11.99 5.13 13.52
CA ASN A 117 -10.61 5.10 14.04
C ASN A 117 -9.79 6.36 13.70
N ALA A 118 -10.25 7.21 12.77
CA ALA A 118 -9.63 8.50 12.45
C ALA A 118 -9.67 9.46 13.65
N SER A 119 -10.63 9.26 14.56
CA SER A 119 -10.74 10.02 15.81
C SER A 119 -9.61 9.74 16.82
N VAL A 120 -8.88 8.62 16.70
CA VAL A 120 -7.82 8.24 17.64
C VAL A 120 -6.51 9.04 17.42
N SER A 121 -6.36 9.74 16.29
CA SER A 121 -5.28 10.72 16.11
C SER A 121 -5.52 12.04 16.86
N ARG A 122 -6.70 12.25 17.45
CA ARG A 122 -6.91 13.30 18.44
C ARG A 122 -6.88 12.64 19.81
N SER A 123 -5.68 12.63 20.42
CA SER A 123 -5.49 12.21 21.80
C SER A 123 -6.61 12.77 22.67
N PRO A 124 -7.39 11.92 23.37
CA PRO A 124 -8.34 12.42 24.35
C PRO A 124 -7.57 13.31 25.33
N ALA A 125 -8.05 14.52 25.57
CA ALA A 125 -7.48 15.40 26.57
C ALA A 125 -7.37 14.64 27.89
N CYS A 126 -6.13 14.45 28.38
CA CYS A 126 -5.87 13.90 29.70
C CYS A 126 -6.49 14.81 30.76
N LEU A 127 -7.73 14.54 31.14
CA LEU A 127 -8.30 15.08 32.37
C LEU A 127 -7.72 14.26 33.52
N GLY A 128 -6.65 14.80 34.10
CA GLY A 128 -5.95 14.22 35.25
C GLY A 128 -6.93 13.81 36.34
N GLY A 129 -6.79 12.57 36.79
CA GLY A 129 -7.59 12.01 37.88
C GLY A 129 -7.29 12.73 39.19
N SER A 130 -8.15 13.66 39.55
CA SER A 130 -8.29 14.11 40.93
C SER A 130 -9.32 13.22 41.62
N LYS A 131 -8.87 12.41 42.58
CA LYS A 131 -9.66 12.03 43.76
C LYS A 131 -8.81 11.28 44.79
N HIS A 132 -8.55 11.99 45.89
CA HIS A 132 -8.20 11.44 47.19
C HIS A 132 -9.24 10.40 47.63
N ASP A 133 -8.79 9.30 48.22
CA ASP A 133 -9.64 8.44 49.05
C ASP A 133 -8.84 8.02 50.31
N PRO A 134 -8.97 8.72 51.45
CA PRO A 134 -8.38 8.31 52.72
C PRO A 134 -9.41 7.51 53.53
N HIS A 135 -9.83 6.34 53.05
CA HIS A 135 -10.63 5.42 53.88
C HIS A 135 -10.63 3.98 53.39
N MET A 136 -9.46 3.32 53.40
CA MET A 136 -9.37 1.86 53.30
C MET A 136 -8.25 1.35 54.22
N ALA A 137 -8.41 1.53 55.54
CA ALA A 137 -7.53 0.94 56.54
C ALA A 137 -8.32 0.46 57.76
N GLU A 138 -9.45 -0.21 57.54
CA GLU A 138 -10.17 -0.92 58.59
C GLU A 138 -10.48 -2.32 58.08
N LYS A 139 -10.17 -3.33 58.91
CA LYS A 139 -10.25 -4.79 58.69
C LYS A 139 -8.97 -5.48 58.22
N LEU A 140 -7.95 -5.44 59.06
CA LEU A 140 -7.19 -6.65 59.37
C LEU A 140 -7.58 -7.13 60.77
N GLY A 141 -8.48 -8.11 60.80
CA GLY A 141 -8.84 -8.84 62.01
C GLY A 141 -8.94 -10.33 61.67
N SER A 142 -8.08 -11.11 62.33
CA SER A 142 -8.28 -12.53 62.67
C SER A 142 -8.31 -13.56 61.53
N GLN A 143 -7.26 -14.40 61.47
CA GLN A 143 -7.31 -15.83 61.82
C GLN A 143 -5.97 -16.51 61.51
N GLY A 144 -5.45 -17.29 62.48
CA GLY A 144 -4.29 -18.18 62.33
C GLY A 144 -3.29 -18.04 63.46
#